data_AF-A0A822HPL8-F1
#
_entry.id   AF-A0A822HPL8-F1
#
_cell.length_a   1.000
_cell.length_b   1.000
_cell.length_c   1.000
_cell.angle_alpha   90.00
_cell.angle_beta   90.00
_cell.angle_gamma   90.00
#
_symmetry.space_group_name_H-M   'P 1'
#
loop_
_entity.id
_entity.type
_entity.pdbx_description
1 polymer ?
#
loop_
_entity_poly.entity_id
_entity_poly.type
_entity_poly.pdbx_seq_one_letter_code
_entity_poly.pdbx_strand_id
1 'polypeptide(L)'
;RWRYNTNENGETIRESNTRLVRWSDGSLSLHVGKEIFDVSKANIQSDHNHLFVRHQKSMQAQAVFRTKLSFRQHSNDSLAHLKLKFASKANPAPKVRVLSNIKAPIINSIDMRK
;
A
#
# COMPACT_ATOMS: atom_id res chain seq x y z
N ARG A 1 -2.89 9.78 -9.72
CA ARG A 1 -3.53 11.11 -9.57
C ARG A 1 -4.89 11.05 -10.23
N TRP A 2 -5.91 11.55 -9.57
CA TRP A 2 -7.26 11.60 -10.11
C TRP A 2 -7.73 13.06 -10.19
N ARG A 3 -8.67 13.34 -11.09
CA ARG A 3 -9.25 14.67 -11.31
C ARG A 3 -10.74 14.52 -11.66
N TYR A 4 -11.52 15.56 -11.44
CA TYR A 4 -12.87 15.67 -11.97
C TYR A 4 -12.83 16.42 -13.29
N ASN A 5 -13.59 15.95 -14.28
CA ASN A 5 -13.76 16.57 -15.58
C ASN A 5 -15.26 16.63 -15.90
N THR A 6 -15.72 17.68 -16.56
CA THR A 6 -17.15 17.82 -16.92
C THR A 6 -17.33 17.38 -18.37
N ASN A 7 -18.24 16.42 -18.61
CA ASN A 7 -18.54 15.99 -19.97
C ASN A 7 -19.45 16.99 -20.70
N GLU A 8 -19.68 16.76 -21.99
CA GLU A 8 -20.56 17.58 -22.84
C GLU A 8 -22.03 17.60 -22.34
N ASN A 9 -22.41 16.61 -21.53
CA ASN A 9 -23.73 16.49 -20.92
C ASN A 9 -23.84 17.21 -19.55
N GLY A 10 -22.77 17.89 -19.09
CA GLY A 10 -22.75 18.62 -17.81
C GLY A 10 -22.49 17.76 -16.57
N GLU A 11 -22.21 16.46 -16.72
CA GLU A 11 -21.91 15.56 -15.62
C GLU A 11 -20.42 15.60 -15.24
N THR A 12 -20.14 15.58 -13.94
CA THR A 12 -18.78 15.52 -13.41
C THR A 12 -18.28 14.08 -13.34
N ILE A 13 -17.36 13.72 -14.24
CA ILE A 13 -16.73 12.41 -14.32
C ILE A 13 -15.39 12.43 -13.57
N ARG A 14 -15.16 11.40 -12.75
CA ARG A 14 -13.87 11.19 -12.09
C ARG A 14 -12.92 10.42 -13.00
N GLU A 15 -11.84 11.08 -13.40
CA GLU A 15 -10.77 10.48 -14.19
C GLU A 15 -9.58 10.06 -13.31
N SER A 16 -9.07 8.85 -13.52
CA SER A 16 -7.85 8.34 -12.88
C SER A 16 -6.83 7.96 -13.95
N ASN A 17 -5.56 8.31 -13.72
CA ASN A 17 -4.46 7.87 -14.57
C ASN A 17 -4.06 6.40 -14.36
N THR A 18 -4.70 5.71 -13.40
CA THR A 18 -4.35 4.35 -13.00
C THR A 18 -5.57 3.44 -13.07
N ARG A 19 -5.38 2.23 -13.60
CA ARG A 19 -6.39 1.17 -13.69
C ARG A 19 -5.81 -0.16 -13.21
N LEU A 20 -6.58 -0.92 -12.44
CA LEU A 20 -6.24 -2.29 -12.07
C LEU A 20 -7.06 -3.22 -12.96
N VAL A 21 -6.39 -4.08 -13.72
CA VAL A 21 -7.01 -5.00 -14.68
C VAL A 21 -6.88 -6.42 -14.14
N ARG A 22 -8.00 -7.15 -14.12
CA ARG A 22 -8.03 -8.58 -13.83
C ARG A 22 -8.25 -9.33 -15.13
N TRP A 23 -7.31 -10.19 -15.47
CA TRP A 23 -7.35 -11.01 -16.68
C TRP A 23 -8.19 -12.28 -16.44
N SER A 24 -8.61 -12.93 -17.53
CA SER A 24 -9.46 -14.12 -17.49
C SER A 24 -8.80 -15.30 -16.77
N ASP A 25 -7.47 -15.39 -16.82
CA ASP A 25 -6.65 -16.37 -16.09
C ASP A 25 -6.54 -16.08 -14.58
N GLY A 26 -7.13 -14.97 -14.10
CA GLY A 26 -7.10 -14.55 -12.71
C GLY A 26 -5.88 -13.72 -12.33
N SER A 27 -4.95 -13.48 -13.25
CA SER A 27 -3.80 -12.59 -13.03
C SER A 27 -4.24 -11.13 -12.95
N LEU A 28 -3.40 -10.29 -12.37
CA LEU A 28 -3.67 -8.86 -12.16
C LEU A 28 -2.54 -8.03 -12.74
N SER A 29 -2.89 -6.96 -13.46
CA SER A 29 -1.94 -5.94 -13.88
C SER A 29 -2.40 -4.54 -13.45
N LEU A 30 -1.43 -3.69 -13.12
CA LEU A 30 -1.66 -2.27 -12.83
C LEU A 30 -1.17 -1.45 -14.02
N HIS A 31 -2.10 -0.70 -14.61
CA HIS A 31 -1.81 0.21 -15.71
C HIS A 31 -1.70 1.62 -15.14
N VAL A 32 -0.56 2.27 -15.31
CA VAL A 32 -0.34 3.68 -14.92
C VAL A 32 0.06 4.45 -16.17
N GLY A 33 -0.87 5.23 -16.73
CA GLY A 33 -0.66 5.86 -18.04
C GLY A 33 -0.40 4.81 -19.13
N LYS A 34 0.82 4.81 -19.69
CA LYS A 34 1.27 3.85 -20.72
C LYS A 34 2.02 2.64 -20.15
N GLU A 35 2.22 2.59 -18.84
CA GLU A 35 3.08 1.60 -18.20
C GLU A 35 2.26 0.50 -17.54
N ILE A 36 2.78 -0.73 -17.62
CA ILE A 36 2.11 -1.93 -17.11
C ILE A 36 3.01 -2.58 -16.07
N PHE A 37 2.41 -2.91 -14.93
CA PHE A 37 3.05 -3.65 -13.85
C PHE A 37 2.29 -4.94 -13.57
N ASP A 38 3.01 -6.03 -13.42
CA ASP A 38 2.47 -7.28 -12.94
C ASP A 38 2.21 -7.19 -11.44
N VAL A 39 1.01 -7.59 -11.01
CA VAL A 39 0.61 -7.55 -9.61
C VAL A 39 0.62 -8.97 -9.06
N SER A 40 1.47 -9.20 -8.06
CA SER A 40 1.48 -10.44 -7.30
C SER A 40 0.83 -10.23 -5.94
N LYS A 41 -0.12 -11.11 -5.61
CA LYS A 41 -0.86 -11.09 -4.34
C LYS A 41 -0.27 -12.15 -3.41
N ALA A 42 0.14 -11.73 -2.22
CA ALA A 42 0.61 -12.62 -1.16
C ALA A 42 -0.25 -12.43 0.10
N ASN A 43 -0.62 -13.52 0.76
CA ASN A 43 -1.28 -13.44 2.07
C ASN A 43 -0.25 -13.10 3.14
N ILE A 44 -0.60 -12.17 4.02
CA ILE A 44 0.24 -11.82 5.16
C ILE A 44 -0.17 -12.73 6.31
N GLN A 45 0.75 -13.57 6.77
CA GLN A 45 0.49 -14.55 7.84
C GLN A 45 0.57 -13.96 9.25
N SER A 46 1.04 -12.72 9.40
CA SER A 46 1.12 -12.05 10.70
C SER A 46 -0.24 -11.48 11.11
N ASP A 47 -0.66 -11.71 12.36
CA ASP A 47 -1.91 -11.19 12.92
C ASP A 47 -1.84 -9.70 13.32
N HIS A 48 -0.65 -9.10 13.25
CA HIS A 48 -0.37 -7.76 13.77
C HIS A 48 -0.10 -6.71 12.68
N ASN A 49 -0.74 -6.81 11.50
CA ASN A 49 -0.64 -5.75 10.48
C ASN A 49 -1.84 -4.80 10.60
N HIS A 50 -1.77 -3.85 11.52
CA HIS A 50 -2.82 -2.87 11.75
C HIS A 50 -2.35 -1.48 11.31
N LEU A 51 -3.21 -0.77 10.57
CA LEU A 51 -3.05 0.67 10.31
C LEU A 51 -3.51 1.43 11.54
N PHE A 52 -2.61 2.19 12.15
CA PHE A 52 -2.95 3.10 13.24
C PHE A 52 -2.86 4.54 12.78
N VAL A 53 -3.85 5.35 13.16
CA VAL A 53 -3.79 6.80 13.04
C VAL A 53 -3.41 7.36 14.39
N ARG A 54 -2.38 8.22 14.40
CA ARG A 54 -1.91 8.89 15.60
C ARG A 54 -2.74 10.16 15.84
N HIS A 55 -3.40 10.21 16.99
CA HIS A 55 -3.98 11.43 17.54
C HIS A 55 -3.09 11.98 18.67
N GLN A 56 -3.38 13.19 19.15
CA GLN A 56 -2.52 13.94 20.07
C GLN A 56 -2.06 13.13 21.30
N LYS A 57 -2.91 12.26 21.84
CA LYS A 57 -2.62 11.46 23.07
C LYS A 57 -2.86 9.96 22.92
N SER A 58 -3.26 9.48 21.73
CA SER A 58 -3.65 8.08 21.54
C SER A 58 -3.38 7.60 20.12
N MET A 59 -3.37 6.27 19.96
CA MET A 59 -3.41 5.61 18.65
C MET A 59 -4.74 4.90 18.50
N GLN A 60 -5.39 5.08 17.36
CA GLN A 60 -6.61 4.38 17.01
C GLN A 60 -6.32 3.41 15.86
N ALA A 61 -6.66 2.13 16.05
CA ALA A 61 -6.62 1.14 14.98
C ALA A 61 -7.73 1.45 13.96
N GLN A 62 -7.36 1.63 12.70
CA GLN A 62 -8.30 1.98 11.62
C GLN A 62 -8.55 0.83 10.66
N ALA A 63 -7.55 -0.02 10.40
CA ALA A 63 -7.69 -1.13 9.44
C ALA A 63 -6.73 -2.28 9.75
N VAL A 64 -7.09 -3.48 9.29
CA VAL A 64 -6.24 -4.68 9.36
C VAL A 64 -5.83 -5.10 7.95
N PHE A 65 -4.54 -5.30 7.71
CA PHE A 65 -4.02 -5.76 6.43
C PHE A 65 -3.78 -7.28 6.44
N ARG A 66 -4.46 -7.98 5.55
CA ARG A 66 -4.33 -9.44 5.37
C ARG A 66 -3.55 -9.83 4.13
N THR A 67 -3.32 -8.88 3.24
CA THR A 67 -2.78 -9.14 1.91
C THR A 67 -1.74 -8.09 1.55
N LYS A 68 -0.61 -8.55 1.02
CA LYS A 68 0.43 -7.74 0.41
C LYS A 68 0.33 -7.84 -1.10
N LEU A 69 0.35 -6.69 -1.76
CA LEU A 69 0.46 -6.59 -3.21
C LEU A 69 1.89 -6.16 -3.55
N SER A 70 2.54 -6.90 -4.45
CA SER A 70 3.87 -6.60 -4.96
C SER A 70 3.76 -6.31 -6.46
N PHE A 71 4.19 -5.13 -6.86
CA PHE A 71 4.15 -4.64 -8.24
C PHE A 71 5.52 -4.84 -8.88
N ARG A 72 5.58 -5.62 -9.95
CA ARG A 72 6.80 -5.87 -10.72
C ARG A 72 6.66 -5.28 -12.10
N GLN A 73 7.76 -4.79 -12.65
CA GLN A 73 7.75 -4.29 -14.02
C GLN A 73 7.59 -5.45 -14.98
N HIS A 74 6.71 -5.26 -15.97
CA HIS A 74 6.46 -6.26 -16.99
C HIS A 74 7.49 -6.18 -18.14
N SER A 75 8.24 -5.09 -18.29
CA SER A 75 9.23 -4.91 -19.39
C SER A 75 10.39 -3.97 -19.05
N ASN A 76 11.58 -4.27 -19.60
CA ASN A 76 12.83 -3.53 -19.39
C ASN A 76 12.93 -2.20 -20.16
N ASP A 77 12.10 -1.95 -21.16
CA ASP A 77 12.19 -0.74 -22.01
C ASP A 77 11.29 0.41 -21.53
N SER A 78 10.58 0.21 -20.42
CA SER A 78 9.67 1.24 -19.89
C SER A 78 10.44 2.44 -19.32
N LEU A 79 10.01 3.66 -19.62
CA LEU A 79 10.61 4.89 -19.08
C LEU A 79 10.55 4.93 -17.54
N ALA A 80 9.56 4.31 -16.90
CA ALA A 80 9.56 4.11 -15.45
C ALA A 80 10.62 3.14 -14.97
N HIS A 81 11.00 2.12 -15.73
CA HIS A 81 12.12 1.26 -15.35
C HIS A 81 13.42 2.05 -15.32
N LEU A 82 13.66 2.89 -16.31
CA LEU A 82 14.78 3.83 -16.28
C LEU A 82 14.65 4.77 -15.08
N LYS A 83 13.50 5.45 -14.90
CA LYS A 83 13.31 6.41 -13.79
C LYS A 83 13.42 5.76 -12.40
N LEU A 84 12.89 4.56 -12.18
CA LEU A 84 13.03 3.81 -10.93
C LEU A 84 14.48 3.36 -10.71
N LYS A 85 15.18 2.88 -11.75
CA LYS A 85 16.62 2.55 -11.67
C LYS A 85 17.47 3.76 -11.33
N PHE A 86 17.16 4.93 -11.88
CA PHE A 86 17.86 6.17 -11.56
C PHE A 86 17.47 6.71 -10.17
N ALA A 87 16.21 6.61 -9.78
CA ALA A 87 15.73 7.04 -8.46
C ALA A 87 16.25 6.16 -7.31
N SER A 88 16.35 4.84 -7.51
CA SER A 88 16.91 3.92 -6.51
C SER A 88 18.40 4.14 -6.27
N LYS A 89 19.13 4.66 -7.27
CA LYS A 89 20.53 5.08 -7.12
C LYS A 89 20.66 6.44 -6.43
N ALA A 90 19.71 7.35 -6.65
CA ALA A 90 19.74 8.70 -6.09
C ALA A 90 19.32 8.76 -4.62
N ASN A 91 18.47 7.84 -4.14
CA ASN A 91 18.04 7.76 -2.75
C ASN A 91 18.09 6.30 -2.26
N PRO A 92 19.11 5.89 -1.49
CA PRO A 92 19.05 4.60 -0.81
C PRO A 92 17.80 4.58 0.06
N ALA A 93 17.01 3.51 -0.04
CA ALA A 93 15.72 3.38 0.64
C ALA A 93 15.87 3.77 2.13
N PRO A 94 14.94 4.58 2.69
CA PRO A 94 15.00 4.91 4.10
C PRO A 94 15.06 3.60 4.88
N LYS A 95 16.07 3.47 5.73
CA LYS A 95 16.33 2.28 6.54
C LYS A 95 15.08 2.02 7.40
N VAL A 96 14.20 1.13 6.94
CA VAL A 96 12.98 0.74 7.65
C VAL A 96 13.44 0.16 8.98
N ARG A 97 13.31 0.93 10.06
CA ARG A 97 13.58 0.44 11.41
C ARG A 97 12.36 -0.36 11.84
N VAL A 98 12.40 -1.66 11.61
CA VAL A 98 11.50 -2.60 12.26
C VAL A 98 11.88 -2.62 13.74
N LEU A 99 11.12 -1.94 14.59
CA LEU A 99 11.26 -2.04 16.04
C LEU A 99 10.61 -3.35 16.50
N SER A 100 11.30 -4.47 16.31
CA SER A 100 10.98 -5.69 17.03
C SER A 100 11.57 -5.58 18.44
N ASN A 101 10.70 -5.28 19.41
CA ASN A 101 10.73 -5.75 20.81
C ASN A 101 10.01 -4.75 21.70
N ILE A 102 8.67 -4.84 21.75
CA ILE A 102 7.90 -4.31 22.88
C ILE A 102 7.74 -5.48 23.85
N LYS A 103 8.60 -5.58 24.85
CA LYS A 103 8.29 -6.40 26.04
C LYS A 103 7.09 -5.74 26.70
N ALA A 104 5.92 -6.36 26.60
CA ALA A 104 4.74 -5.92 27.33
C ALA A 104 5.06 -5.93 28.84
N PRO A 105 4.77 -4.86 29.59
CA PRO A 105 4.91 -4.89 31.04
C PRO A 105 3.90 -5.90 31.60
N ILE A 106 4.38 -6.75 32.50
CA ILE A 106 3.57 -7.68 33.28
C ILE A 106 2.65 -6.82 34.15
N ILE A 107 1.35 -6.80 33.83
CA ILE A 107 0.35 -6.22 34.71
C ILE A 107 0.12 -7.24 35.81
N ASN A 108 0.67 -6.99 37.00
CA ASN A 108 0.29 -7.73 38.20
C ASN A 108 -1.19 -7.45 38.45
N SER A 109 -1.96 -8.52 38.61
CA SER A 109 -3.41 -8.52 38.84
C SER A 109 -3.82 -7.50 39.88
N ILE A 110 -4.72 -6.58 39.51
CA ILE A 110 -5.45 -5.73 40.45
C ILE A 110 -6.47 -6.65 41.14
N ASP A 111 -6.23 -6.95 42.41
CA ASP A 111 -7.08 -7.76 43.25
C ASP A 111 -8.37 -6.98 43.56
N MET A 112 -9.48 -7.34 42.93
CA MET A 112 -10.81 -6.83 43.29
C MET A 112 -11.37 -7.71 44.41
N ARG A 113 -11.13 -7.31 45.66
CA ARG A 113 -11.92 -7.78 46.80
C ARG A 113 -12.66 -6.60 47.42
N LYS A 114 -13.99 -6.66 47.22
CA LYS A 114 -15.13 -6.02 47.90
C LYS A 114 -14.91 -4.68 48.61
#